data_AF-A0AA96NSR5-F1
#
_entry.id   AF-A0AA96NSR5-F1
#
_cell.length_a   1.000
_cell.length_b   1.000
_cell.length_c   1.000
_cell.angle_alpha   90.00
_cell.angle_beta   90.00
_cell.angle_gamma   90.00
#
_symmetry.space_group_name_H-M   'P 1'
#
loop_
_entity.id
_entity.type
_entity.pdbx_description
1 polymer ?
#
loop_
_entity_poly.entity_id
_entity_poly.type
_entity_poly.pdbx_seq_one_letter_code
_entity_poly.pdbx_strand_id
1 'polypeptide(L)'
;MFSGAKWMLRFIFLLTIYNMFRYGSYLDNGIALFGQILPMIILKINHNKEKLGFRLDTWFRKKRASRFLSCPQCNESKVFFREVSDVDSSTPCYFLITDQHQQVYLGIYDYDQIARDFIEEVSSFEKLVSHYYPHLQPNESSGILVEGEQLNFDDNCYCAKCSAQINNTPIQYGFVDF
;
A
#
# COMPACT_ATOMS: atom_id res chain seq x y z
N MET A 1 46.96 -18.83 1.90
CA MET A 1 47.01 -18.85 3.39
C MET A 1 45.67 -18.42 4.02
N PHE A 2 44.55 -19.11 3.77
CA PHE A 2 43.21 -18.68 4.26
C PHE A 2 42.34 -19.80 4.87
N SER A 3 42.89 -21.00 5.07
CA SER A 3 42.12 -22.16 5.57
C SER A 3 41.89 -22.10 7.09
N GLY A 4 42.94 -21.78 7.87
CA GLY A 4 42.88 -21.78 9.34
C GLY A 4 41.92 -20.72 9.93
N ALA A 5 41.90 -19.51 9.37
CA ALA A 5 41.03 -18.43 9.82
C ALA A 5 39.53 -18.77 9.65
N LYS A 6 39.16 -19.43 8.54
CA LYS A 6 37.79 -19.89 8.30
C LYS A 6 37.37 -20.99 9.27
N TRP A 7 38.29 -21.89 9.61
CA TRP A 7 38.05 -22.94 10.60
C TRP A 7 37.91 -22.37 12.02
N MET A 8 38.74 -21.39 12.38
CA MET A 8 38.65 -20.71 13.67
C MET A 8 37.31 -19.99 13.83
N LEU A 9 36.82 -19.29 12.80
CA LEU A 9 35.51 -18.63 12.82
C LEU A 9 34.34 -19.62 12.99
N ARG A 10 34.37 -20.77 12.33
CA ARG A 10 33.37 -21.84 12.50
C ARG A 10 33.41 -22.44 13.89
N PHE A 11 34.61 -22.58 14.47
CA PHE A 11 34.78 -23.07 15.83
C PHE A 11 34.23 -22.08 16.86
N ILE A 12 34.54 -20.79 16.71
CA ILE A 12 34.00 -19.72 17.56
C ILE A 12 32.47 -19.71 17.48
N PHE A 13 31.90 -19.79 16.27
CA PHE A 13 30.45 -19.86 16.06
C PHE A 13 29.78 -21.01 16.83
N LEU A 14 30.34 -22.22 16.74
CA LEU A 14 29.85 -23.40 17.46
C LEU A 14 30.00 -23.25 18.99
N LEU A 15 31.11 -22.66 19.44
CA LEU A 15 31.36 -22.37 20.86
C LEU A 15 30.34 -21.36 21.42
N THR A 16 29.99 -20.34 20.64
CA THR A 16 28.98 -19.34 21.03
C THR A 16 27.59 -19.98 21.17
N ILE A 17 27.20 -20.86 20.24
CA ILE A 17 25.94 -21.64 20.35
C ILE A 17 25.97 -22.54 21.59
N TYR A 18 27.07 -23.26 21.81
CA TYR A 18 27.25 -24.13 22.96
C TYR A 18 27.11 -23.38 24.29
N ASN A 19 27.75 -22.21 24.40
CA ASN A 19 27.68 -21.37 25.61
C ASN A 19 26.27 -20.86 25.86
N MET A 20 25.50 -20.59 24.80
CA MET A 20 24.11 -20.16 24.89
C MET A 20 23.23 -21.22 25.56
N PHE A 21 23.38 -22.50 25.17
CA PHE A 21 22.64 -23.61 25.76
C PHE A 21 23.16 -24.03 27.14
N ARG A 22 24.48 -23.97 27.37
CA ARG A 22 25.09 -24.42 28.62
C ARG A 22 24.93 -23.43 29.78
N TYR A 23 24.99 -22.12 29.49
CA TYR A 23 25.00 -21.07 30.53
C TYR A 23 23.75 -20.18 30.51
N GLY A 24 22.82 -20.39 29.56
CA GLY A 24 21.58 -19.61 29.47
C GLY A 24 21.77 -18.12 29.16
N SER A 25 22.97 -17.71 28.74
CA SER A 25 23.30 -16.33 28.37
C SER A 25 22.92 -16.04 26.92
N TYR A 26 21.62 -16.04 26.65
CA TYR A 26 21.05 -15.91 25.30
C TYR A 26 21.27 -14.53 24.66
N LEU A 27 21.29 -13.46 25.47
CA LEU A 27 21.44 -12.09 24.97
C LEU A 27 22.85 -11.83 24.42
N ASP A 28 23.90 -12.04 25.22
CA ASP A 28 25.28 -11.72 24.81
C ASP A 28 25.76 -12.63 23.68
N ASN A 29 25.46 -13.92 23.75
CA ASN A 29 25.80 -14.88 22.70
C ASN A 29 24.94 -14.67 21.44
N GLY A 30 23.70 -14.19 21.58
CA GLY A 30 22.84 -13.81 20.47
C GLY A 30 23.39 -12.61 19.71
N ILE A 31 23.86 -11.58 20.42
CA ILE A 31 24.54 -10.41 19.84
C ILE A 31 25.82 -10.83 19.11
N ALA A 32 26.63 -11.70 19.72
CA ALA A 32 27.85 -12.22 19.11
C ALA A 32 27.57 -13.03 17.83
N LEU A 33 26.54 -13.89 17.84
CA LEU A 33 26.08 -14.63 16.66
C LEU A 33 25.59 -13.68 15.56
N PHE A 34 24.79 -12.68 15.92
CA PHE A 34 24.30 -11.70 14.97
C PHE A 34 25.46 -10.92 14.32
N GLY A 35 26.43 -10.47 15.10
CA GLY A 35 27.63 -9.79 14.61
C GLY A 35 28.49 -10.65 13.66
N GLN A 36 28.50 -11.97 13.82
CA GLN A 36 29.22 -12.90 12.93
C GLN A 36 28.47 -13.19 11.63
N ILE A 37 27.13 -13.24 11.67
CA ILE A 37 26.29 -13.56 10.50
C ILE A 37 26.00 -12.31 9.66
N LEU A 38 25.89 -11.14 10.28
CA LEU A 38 25.52 -9.86 9.65
C LEU A 38 26.40 -9.51 8.44
N PRO A 39 27.74 -9.63 8.47
CA PRO A 39 28.59 -9.32 7.31
C PRO A 39 28.31 -10.26 6.14
N MET A 40 27.99 -11.53 6.41
CA MET A 40 27.65 -12.50 5.37
C MET A 40 26.29 -12.18 4.74
N ILE A 41 25.29 -11.78 5.53
CA ILE A 41 23.99 -11.32 5.03
C ILE A 41 24.17 -10.06 4.19
N ILE A 42 24.89 -9.05 4.69
CA ILE A 42 25.14 -7.78 4.00
C ILE A 42 25.89 -8.01 2.68
N LEU A 43 26.93 -8.85 2.65
CA LEU A 43 27.68 -9.16 1.42
C LEU A 43 26.84 -9.92 0.39
N LYS A 44 25.98 -10.85 0.84
CA LYS A 44 25.06 -11.59 -0.04
C LYS A 44 23.97 -10.67 -0.62
N ILE A 45 23.52 -9.68 0.16
CA ILE A 45 22.65 -8.60 -0.30
C ILE A 45 23.39 -7.71 -1.32
N ASN A 46 24.66 -7.38 -1.07
CA ASN A 46 25.49 -6.51 -1.91
C ASN A 46 25.60 -7.04 -3.36
N HIS A 47 25.71 -8.36 -3.52
CA HIS A 47 25.83 -9.02 -4.83
C HIS A 47 24.52 -9.07 -5.64
N ASN A 48 23.38 -8.80 -5.00
CA ASN A 48 22.03 -8.90 -5.58
C ASN A 48 21.20 -7.63 -5.33
N LYS A 49 21.86 -6.50 -5.07
CA LYS A 49 21.22 -5.23 -4.68
C LYS A 49 20.11 -4.80 -5.63
N GLU A 50 20.34 -4.87 -6.93
CA GLU A 50 19.36 -4.48 -7.94
C GLU A 50 18.15 -5.41 -7.94
N LYS A 51 18.38 -6.72 -7.89
CA LYS A 51 17.32 -7.73 -7.85
C LYS A 51 16.51 -7.67 -6.55
N LEU A 52 17.17 -7.39 -5.43
CA LEU A 52 16.52 -7.23 -4.12
C LEU A 52 15.73 -5.92 -4.07
N GLY A 53 16.32 -4.81 -4.55
CA GLY A 53 15.68 -3.51 -4.65
C GLY A 53 14.43 -3.56 -5.53
N PHE A 54 14.53 -4.17 -6.71
CA PHE A 54 13.39 -4.38 -7.60
C PHE A 54 12.28 -5.22 -6.95
N ARG A 55 12.64 -6.30 -6.24
CA ARG A 55 11.67 -7.14 -5.52
C ARG A 55 11.00 -6.41 -4.38
N LEU A 56 11.75 -5.64 -3.60
CA LEU A 56 11.23 -4.84 -2.50
C LEU A 56 10.30 -3.75 -3.04
N ASP A 57 10.71 -3.02 -4.06
CA ASP A 57 9.89 -2.00 -4.71
C ASP A 57 8.59 -2.63 -5.23
N THR A 58 8.69 -3.71 -6.01
CA THR A 58 7.51 -4.45 -6.50
C THR A 58 6.60 -4.90 -5.35
N TRP A 59 7.17 -5.39 -4.24
CA TRP A 59 6.40 -5.80 -3.07
C TRP A 59 5.67 -4.62 -2.41
N PHE A 60 6.33 -3.47 -2.25
CA PHE A 60 5.70 -2.26 -1.71
C PHE A 60 4.58 -1.74 -2.62
N ARG A 61 4.81 -1.72 -3.94
CA ARG A 61 3.79 -1.31 -4.93
C ARG A 61 2.54 -2.17 -4.82
N LYS A 62 2.71 -3.50 -4.83
CA LYS A 62 1.62 -4.46 -4.67
C LYS A 62 0.90 -4.29 -3.33
N LYS A 63 1.65 -4.14 -2.24
CA LYS A 63 1.09 -3.99 -0.90
C LYS A 63 0.29 -2.69 -0.74
N ARG A 64 0.66 -1.60 -1.42
CA ARG A 64 -0.15 -0.37 -1.42
C ARG A 64 -1.42 -0.56 -2.25
N ALA A 65 -1.30 -1.13 -3.44
CA ALA A 65 -2.42 -1.35 -4.34
C ALA A 65 -3.45 -2.36 -3.82
N SER A 66 -3.03 -3.31 -2.98
CA SER A 66 -3.91 -4.31 -2.37
C SER A 66 -4.86 -3.72 -1.32
N ARG A 67 -4.61 -2.50 -0.84
CA ARG A 67 -5.50 -1.80 0.11
C ARG A 67 -6.77 -1.28 -0.52
N PHE A 68 -6.88 -1.30 -1.86
CA PHE A 68 -8.05 -0.76 -2.56
C PHE A 68 -8.94 -1.88 -3.07
N LEU A 69 -10.24 -1.75 -2.82
CA LEU A 69 -11.26 -2.70 -3.22
C LEU A 69 -11.47 -2.65 -4.73
N SER A 70 -11.80 -3.81 -5.29
CA SER A 70 -12.27 -3.93 -6.68
C SER A 70 -13.79 -3.93 -6.69
N CYS A 71 -14.38 -3.49 -7.79
CA CYS A 71 -15.83 -3.52 -7.98
C CYS A 71 -16.35 -4.95 -7.83
N PRO A 72 -17.32 -5.21 -6.95
CA PRO A 72 -17.85 -6.57 -6.73
C PRO A 72 -18.63 -7.11 -7.93
N GLN A 73 -19.05 -6.24 -8.86
CA GLN A 73 -19.82 -6.63 -10.04
C GLN A 73 -18.91 -7.06 -11.19
N CYS A 74 -17.91 -6.26 -11.54
CA CYS A 74 -17.03 -6.56 -12.68
C CYS A 74 -15.64 -7.08 -12.29
N ASN A 75 -15.19 -6.91 -11.04
CA ASN A 75 -13.83 -7.23 -10.54
C ASN A 75 -12.66 -6.59 -11.33
N GLU A 76 -12.95 -5.75 -12.32
CA GLU A 76 -11.96 -5.20 -13.24
C GLU A 76 -11.54 -3.77 -12.89
N SER A 77 -12.40 -3.01 -12.21
CA SER A 77 -12.14 -1.63 -11.80
C SER A 77 -11.99 -1.52 -10.30
N LYS A 78 -11.09 -0.64 -9.86
CA LYS A 78 -10.95 -0.20 -8.47
C LYS A 78 -11.35 1.27 -8.27
N VAL A 79 -11.86 1.89 -9.33
CA VAL A 79 -12.27 3.29 -9.36
C VAL A 79 -13.78 3.36 -9.35
N PHE A 80 -14.28 4.26 -8.51
CA PHE A 80 -15.69 4.47 -8.26
C PHE A 80 -16.03 5.95 -8.45
N PHE A 81 -17.30 6.25 -8.68
CA PHE A 81 -17.75 7.64 -8.75
C PHE A 81 -19.06 7.84 -7.99
N ARG A 82 -19.25 9.09 -7.54
CA ARG A 82 -20.50 9.62 -6.99
C ARG A 82 -20.83 10.91 -7.73
N GLU A 83 -22.11 11.21 -7.88
CA GLU A 83 -22.55 12.47 -8.47
C GLU A 83 -22.57 13.58 -7.40
N VAL A 84 -22.25 14.80 -7.80
CA VAL A 84 -22.33 15.98 -6.92
C VAL A 84 -23.79 16.42 -6.83
N SER A 85 -24.31 16.57 -5.61
CA SER A 85 -25.72 16.87 -5.34
C SER A 85 -26.09 18.34 -5.54
N ASP A 86 -25.13 19.25 -5.40
CA ASP A 86 -25.38 20.70 -5.33
C ASP A 86 -25.39 21.41 -6.69
N VAL A 87 -25.07 20.71 -7.78
CA VAL A 87 -24.93 21.31 -9.11
C VAL A 87 -26.01 20.75 -10.05
N ASP A 88 -26.67 21.62 -10.81
CA ASP A 88 -27.66 21.25 -11.85
C ASP A 88 -27.08 20.35 -12.98
N SER A 89 -25.77 20.07 -12.93
CA SER A 89 -25.08 19.10 -13.78
C SER A 89 -24.59 17.90 -12.95
N SER A 90 -24.96 16.69 -13.39
CA SER A 90 -24.52 15.39 -12.85
C SER A 90 -23.01 15.19 -13.08
N THR A 91 -22.19 15.94 -12.36
CA THR A 91 -20.74 15.92 -12.52
C THR A 91 -20.19 14.75 -11.70
N PRO A 92 -19.61 13.72 -12.33
CA PRO A 92 -19.09 12.57 -11.59
C PRO A 92 -17.78 12.95 -10.92
N CYS A 93 -17.74 12.68 -9.62
CA CYS A 93 -16.56 12.79 -8.78
C CYS A 93 -16.01 11.40 -8.50
N TYR A 94 -14.71 11.20 -8.70
CA TYR A 94 -14.07 9.89 -8.67
C TYR A 94 -13.28 9.64 -7.39
N PHE A 95 -13.32 8.38 -6.96
CA PHE A 95 -12.74 7.92 -5.71
C PHE A 95 -12.13 6.52 -5.85
N LEU A 96 -11.19 6.23 -4.95
CA LEU A 96 -10.84 4.86 -4.58
C LEU A 96 -11.51 4.52 -3.25
N ILE A 97 -11.81 3.25 -3.04
CA ILE A 97 -12.33 2.75 -1.76
C ILE A 97 -11.29 1.80 -1.15
N THR A 98 -10.90 2.06 0.10
CA THR A 98 -9.96 1.19 0.83
C THR A 98 -10.64 -0.08 1.34
N ASP A 99 -9.85 -1.06 1.75
CA ASP A 99 -10.29 -2.27 2.46
C ASP A 99 -10.97 -1.96 3.81
N GLN A 100 -10.72 -0.78 4.36
CA GLN A 100 -11.41 -0.20 5.51
C GLN A 100 -12.66 0.61 5.14
N HIS A 101 -13.13 0.52 3.89
CA HIS A 101 -14.29 1.25 3.36
C HIS A 101 -14.16 2.79 3.42
N GLN A 102 -12.92 3.32 3.45
CA GLN A 102 -12.66 4.75 3.40
C GLN A 102 -12.57 5.24 1.95
N GLN A 103 -13.08 6.44 1.67
CA GLN A 103 -13.00 7.06 0.36
C GLN A 103 -11.69 7.84 0.22
N VAL A 104 -10.98 7.66 -0.89
CA VAL A 104 -9.82 8.47 -1.28
C VAL A 104 -10.22 9.27 -2.51
N TYR A 105 -10.24 10.59 -2.36
CA TYR A 105 -10.62 11.50 -3.45
C TYR A 105 -9.55 11.52 -4.55
N LEU A 106 -9.97 11.34 -5.79
CA LEU A 106 -9.11 11.42 -6.98
C LEU A 106 -9.33 12.69 -7.78
N GLY A 107 -10.57 13.19 -7.81
CA GLY A 107 -10.93 14.32 -8.64
C GLY A 107 -12.24 14.18 -9.40
N ILE A 108 -12.68 15.28 -9.98
CA ILE A 108 -13.59 15.35 -11.12
C ILE A 108 -12.78 15.04 -12.40
N TYR A 109 -13.42 14.50 -13.44
CA TYR A 109 -12.76 14.09 -14.70
C TYR A 109 -12.05 15.22 -15.47
N ASP A 110 -12.20 16.49 -15.08
CA ASP A 110 -11.59 17.59 -15.81
C ASP A 110 -10.06 17.57 -15.77
N TYR A 111 -9.48 18.14 -16.84
CA TYR A 111 -8.14 17.88 -17.39
C TYR A 111 -6.93 17.98 -16.44
N ASP A 112 -7.08 18.47 -15.22
CA ASP A 112 -5.99 18.74 -14.27
C ASP A 112 -6.00 17.83 -13.02
N GLN A 113 -6.83 16.78 -12.98
CA GLN A 113 -7.02 15.96 -11.78
C GLN A 113 -6.59 14.50 -11.94
N ILE A 114 -6.07 13.93 -10.84
CA ILE A 114 -5.51 12.58 -10.73
C ILE A 114 -6.51 11.50 -11.20
N ALA A 115 -7.81 11.76 -11.12
CA ALA A 115 -8.88 10.88 -11.58
C ALA A 115 -8.68 10.34 -13.00
N ARG A 116 -8.24 11.18 -13.94
CA ARG A 116 -8.08 10.80 -15.35
C ARG A 116 -7.13 9.61 -15.53
N ASP A 117 -5.96 9.67 -14.90
CA ASP A 117 -4.94 8.63 -15.01
C ASP A 117 -5.46 7.28 -14.48
N PHE A 118 -6.24 7.30 -13.39
CA PHE A 118 -6.82 6.10 -12.81
C PHE A 118 -7.95 5.49 -13.66
N ILE A 119 -8.66 6.31 -14.43
CA ILE A 119 -9.76 5.86 -15.31
C ILE A 119 -9.22 5.36 -16.65
N GLU A 120 -8.30 6.10 -17.28
CA GLU A 120 -7.74 5.77 -18.59
C GLU A 120 -6.72 4.63 -18.50
N GLU A 121 -5.91 4.56 -17.44
CA GLU A 121 -4.85 3.56 -17.30
C GLU A 121 -5.09 2.50 -16.20
N VAL A 122 -6.26 1.85 -16.22
CA VAL A 122 -6.61 0.80 -15.22
C VAL A 122 -5.55 -0.31 -15.13
N SER A 123 -4.87 -0.64 -16.25
CA SER A 123 -3.84 -1.69 -16.28
C SER A 123 -2.55 -1.37 -15.51
N SER A 124 -2.30 -0.09 -15.21
CA SER A 124 -1.10 0.38 -14.50
C SER A 124 -1.40 0.79 -13.04
N PHE A 125 -2.55 0.39 -12.49
CA PHE A 125 -3.02 0.77 -11.15
C PHE A 125 -1.95 0.70 -10.05
N GLU A 126 -1.16 -0.39 -9.98
CA GLU A 126 -0.09 -0.53 -8.97
C GLU A 126 0.99 0.57 -9.08
N LYS A 127 1.29 0.99 -10.32
CA LYS A 127 2.24 2.07 -10.60
C LYS A 127 1.63 3.41 -10.24
N LEU A 128 0.39 3.68 -10.63
CA LEU A 128 -0.33 4.92 -10.32
C LEU A 128 -0.45 5.14 -8.82
N VAL A 129 -0.93 4.14 -8.07
CA VAL A 129 -1.00 4.19 -6.60
C VAL A 129 0.35 4.52 -5.99
N SER A 130 1.43 3.94 -6.52
CA SER A 130 2.77 4.15 -5.99
C SER A 130 3.37 5.50 -6.38
N HIS A 131 2.96 6.06 -7.52
CA HIS A 131 3.37 7.38 -8.00
C HIS A 131 2.72 8.49 -7.17
N TYR A 132 1.42 8.38 -6.89
CA TYR A 132 0.67 9.38 -6.12
C TYR A 132 0.76 9.19 -4.61
N TYR A 133 1.39 8.13 -4.11
CA TYR A 133 1.66 7.99 -2.68
C TYR A 133 2.75 8.97 -2.22
N PRO A 134 2.58 9.73 -1.12
CA PRO A 134 1.57 9.62 -0.06
C PRO A 134 0.37 10.57 -0.18
N HIS A 135 0.17 11.23 -1.33
CA HIS A 135 -0.90 12.20 -1.56
C HIS A 135 -2.30 11.56 -1.58
N LEU A 136 -2.39 10.24 -1.80
CA LEU A 136 -3.62 9.46 -1.67
C LEU A 136 -4.00 9.27 -0.19
N GLN A 137 -4.63 10.29 0.39
CA GLN A 137 -5.13 10.25 1.78
C GLN A 137 -6.63 9.95 1.83
N PRO A 138 -7.08 9.11 2.78
CA PRO A 138 -8.50 8.89 3.00
C PRO A 138 -9.15 10.17 3.49
N ASN A 139 -10.36 10.44 2.97
CA ASN A 139 -11.21 11.52 3.42
C ASN A 139 -12.35 10.95 4.28
N GLU A 140 -12.61 11.59 5.42
CA GLU A 140 -13.64 11.17 6.38
C GLU A 140 -14.98 11.91 6.20
N SER A 141 -15.04 12.93 5.34
CA SER A 141 -16.20 13.81 5.20
C SER A 141 -17.16 13.48 4.05
N SER A 142 -18.43 13.85 4.23
CA SER A 142 -19.55 13.71 3.26
C SER A 142 -19.55 14.65 2.09
N GLY A 143 -18.60 15.57 2.10
CA GLY A 143 -18.25 16.39 0.99
C GLY A 143 -16.75 16.61 0.96
N ILE A 144 -16.29 17.21 -0.12
CA ILE A 144 -14.92 17.68 -0.23
C ILE A 144 -14.94 19.21 -0.33
N LEU A 145 -13.92 19.85 0.24
CA LEU A 145 -13.71 21.27 0.03
C LEU A 145 -12.83 21.45 -1.20
N VAL A 146 -13.41 21.92 -2.30
CA VAL A 146 -12.71 22.21 -3.55
C VAL A 146 -12.79 23.71 -3.75
N GLU A 147 -11.63 24.37 -3.86
CA GLU A 147 -11.53 25.82 -4.12
C GLU A 147 -12.32 26.73 -3.15
N GLY A 148 -12.60 26.25 -1.93
CA GLY A 148 -13.36 26.99 -0.93
C GLY A 148 -14.85 26.66 -0.88
N GLU A 149 -15.36 25.85 -1.81
CA GLU A 149 -16.73 25.38 -1.84
C GLU A 149 -16.82 23.94 -1.33
N GLN A 150 -17.84 23.66 -0.52
CA GLN A 150 -18.13 22.31 -0.06
C GLN A 150 -19.00 21.61 -1.10
N LEU A 151 -18.46 20.61 -1.78
CA LEU A 151 -19.20 19.76 -2.70
C LEU A 151 -19.83 18.60 -1.94
N ASN A 152 -21.15 18.54 -1.85
CA ASN A 152 -21.86 17.39 -1.29
C ASN A 152 -22.10 16.31 -2.36
N PHE A 153 -22.04 15.04 -1.96
CA PHE A 153 -22.21 13.90 -2.88
C PHE A 153 -23.51 13.15 -2.63
N ASP A 154 -24.10 12.62 -3.69
CA ASP A 154 -25.26 11.74 -3.60
C ASP A 154 -24.88 10.43 -2.90
N ASP A 155 -25.83 9.80 -2.20
CA ASP A 155 -25.62 8.59 -1.43
C ASP A 155 -25.19 7.40 -2.31
N ASN A 156 -25.47 7.47 -3.61
CA ASN A 156 -25.20 6.41 -4.57
C ASN A 156 -23.74 6.40 -5.05
N CYS A 157 -23.13 5.21 -4.99
CA CYS A 157 -21.79 4.97 -5.51
C CYS A 157 -21.83 3.95 -6.67
N TYR A 158 -21.10 4.28 -7.73
CA TYR A 158 -21.11 3.54 -8.99
C TYR A 158 -19.70 3.12 -9.40
N CYS A 159 -19.59 2.04 -10.16
CA CYS A 159 -18.33 1.63 -10.77
C CYS A 159 -17.97 2.53 -11.96
N ALA A 160 -16.75 3.06 -12.01
CA ALA A 160 -16.28 3.85 -13.17
C ALA A 160 -16.19 3.05 -14.48
N LYS A 161 -16.20 1.71 -14.43
CA LYS A 161 -16.07 0.85 -15.62
C LYS A 161 -17.39 0.24 -16.09
N CYS A 162 -18.15 -0.39 -15.21
CA CYS A 162 -19.40 -1.05 -15.57
C CYS A 162 -20.65 -0.22 -15.25
N SER A 163 -20.49 0.95 -14.63
CA SER A 163 -21.58 1.84 -14.19
C SER A 163 -22.62 1.19 -13.27
N ALA A 164 -22.35 -0.03 -12.79
CA ALA A 164 -23.21 -0.69 -11.83
C ALA A 164 -23.14 0.03 -10.50
N GLN A 165 -24.30 0.23 -9.87
CA GLN A 165 -24.39 0.70 -8.49
C GLN A 165 -23.81 -0.38 -7.57
N ILE A 166 -22.96 0.03 -6.64
CA ILE A 166 -22.21 -0.88 -5.77
C ILE A 166 -22.78 -0.90 -4.34
N ASN A 167 -23.66 0.05 -4.02
CA ASN A 167 -24.24 0.19 -2.69
C ASN A 167 -25.00 -1.07 -2.25
N ASN A 168 -24.68 -1.56 -1.04
CA ASN A 168 -25.61 -2.27 -0.17
C ASN A 168 -25.65 -1.71 1.27
N THR A 169 -24.89 -0.65 1.55
CA THR A 169 -24.89 0.13 2.78
C THR A 169 -24.35 1.51 2.42
N PRO A 170 -24.75 2.59 3.12
CA PRO A 170 -24.10 3.88 2.91
C PRO A 170 -22.61 3.67 3.12
N ILE A 171 -21.77 4.23 2.25
CA ILE A 171 -20.35 4.35 2.53
C ILE A 171 -20.28 5.32 3.72
N GLN A 172 -20.48 4.78 4.92
CA GLN A 172 -20.56 5.52 6.16
C GLN A 172 -19.17 6.10 6.40
N TYR A 173 -19.16 7.43 6.39
CA TYR A 173 -18.19 8.28 7.04
C TYR A 173 -17.63 7.62 8.30
N GLY A 174 -16.32 7.76 8.50
CA GLY A 174 -15.50 7.03 9.48
C GLY A 174 -16.26 6.51 10.71
N PHE A 175 -16.12 5.19 10.93
CA PHE A 175 -16.50 4.41 12.12
C PHE A 175 -17.33 5.09 13.21
N VAL A 176 -18.47 4.46 13.52
CA VAL A 176 -18.88 4.30 14.93
C VAL A 176 -19.28 2.84 15.14
N ASP A 177 -18.36 2.07 15.72
CA ASP A 177 -18.70 0.79 16.37
C ASP A 177 -19.63 1.07 17.56
N PHE A 178 -20.81 0.42 17.59
CA PHE A 178 -21.49 0.00 18.80
C PHE A 178 -22.20 -1.34 18.56
#